data_AF-A0A2I2FAG6-F1
#
_entry.id   AF-A0A2I2FAG6-F1
#
_cell.length_a   1.000
_cell.length_b   1.000
_cell.length_c   1.000
_cell.angle_alpha   90.00
_cell.angle_beta   90.00
_cell.angle_gamma   90.00
#
_symmetry.space_group_name_H-M   'P 1'
#
loop_
_entity.id
_entity.type
_entity.pdbx_description
1 polymer ?
#
loop_
_entity_poly.entity_id
_entity_poly.type
_entity_poly.pdbx_seq_one_letter_code
_entity_poly.pdbx_strand_id
1 'polypeptide(L)'
;MGSIAGYDEAAKITALDANILSEIPLFNRPLTLTNHGSSAWAESYRIDLEVNDQTESYFMKVSVGYHGREALRGEFESTSAMHDVVGDFTTKPIGWGSFKSLPGAHYYFCQFHDLDQEVPEPEKFCQGVATLHAKSQSPNGKFGFHIVTYNGDLPQNNDYADTWEEFFIHGFKHMIQLNIDRGGPWSELDGLDTTMIAKVIPRLLRPMETDGRSIKPSLVHGDLWCGNTAVDAATNRPLIYDPASFYAHNEYELGNWRPERNRFTMKYFEAYHFHIGKTHPEKDYDDRNALYSMRFNLQAAALFPDNPSLRESVIDEMKRLVEKYPGGGVKETVLKALKCGYRHIDTATAYGNEKEVGEAIKESGVPRGEIFVTTKLAQTWHESADVERALDKSLELLQLSYVDLYLMHFPHAYRAGPNNSTIRHSDGKPVIDYTLSRDYCSTWTAMETVVDKGKARLIGVSNFSILKLRKLLAKARIPPAVNQVEAHPYLPQTALLHFCTNHGIHITAHQPLGGKPVAAVNPNADRPGPLYDPDITAIATKHNLSPAQVLLAWLLQRGISVIPKTVHESRLVENMALRRLDEEDIVAITGLAERKGEVRYLDPRGHVGFDIFDERVDEPVEGEDRT
;
A
#
# COMPACT_ATOMS: atom_id res chain seq x y z
N MET A 1 -10.69 7.57 -28.87
CA MET A 1 -10.64 6.08 -28.86
C MET A 1 -9.17 5.66 -28.96
N GLY A 2 -8.50 5.57 -27.81
CA GLY A 2 -7.12 5.10 -27.73
C GLY A 2 -7.14 3.60 -27.42
N SER A 3 -6.92 2.77 -28.44
CA SER A 3 -6.78 1.32 -28.25
C SER A 3 -5.61 1.05 -27.30
N ILE A 4 -5.77 0.10 -26.37
CA ILE A 4 -4.62 -0.64 -25.83
C ILE A 4 -3.83 -1.15 -27.04
N ALA A 5 -2.50 -1.01 -27.03
CA ALA A 5 -1.66 -1.64 -28.04
C ALA A 5 -2.00 -3.14 -28.11
N GLY A 6 -2.77 -3.53 -29.13
CA GLY A 6 -3.21 -4.91 -29.38
C GLY A 6 -4.72 -5.21 -29.31
N TYR A 7 -5.60 -4.25 -29.03
CA TYR A 7 -7.05 -4.41 -29.30
C TYR A 7 -7.37 -3.78 -30.66
N ASP A 8 -7.63 -4.61 -31.67
CA ASP A 8 -7.95 -4.13 -33.02
C ASP A 8 -9.45 -3.82 -33.12
N GLU A 9 -9.83 -2.56 -32.83
CA GLU A 9 -11.20 -2.05 -33.01
C GLU A 9 -11.74 -2.30 -34.43
N ALA A 10 -10.86 -2.49 -35.44
CA ALA A 10 -11.26 -2.71 -36.83
C ALA A 10 -11.61 -4.17 -37.15
N ALA A 11 -11.35 -5.12 -36.23
CA ALA A 11 -11.63 -6.53 -36.43
C ALA A 11 -12.99 -6.91 -35.81
N LYS A 12 -14.09 -6.51 -36.46
CA LYS A 12 -15.43 -7.04 -36.15
C LYS A 12 -15.77 -8.18 -37.10
N ILE A 13 -16.33 -9.27 -36.59
CA ILE A 13 -16.85 -10.34 -37.44
C ILE A 13 -18.06 -9.79 -38.19
N THR A 14 -18.02 -9.84 -39.52
CA THR A 14 -19.04 -9.27 -40.39
C THR A 14 -20.31 -10.13 -40.48
N ALA A 15 -20.21 -11.44 -40.23
CA ALA A 15 -21.35 -12.34 -40.00
C ALA A 15 -20.89 -13.70 -39.45
N LEU A 16 -21.56 -14.19 -38.40
CA LEU A 16 -21.51 -15.59 -37.96
C LEU A 16 -22.72 -16.31 -38.56
N ASP A 17 -22.52 -17.46 -39.20
CA ASP A 17 -23.62 -18.29 -39.73
C ASP A 17 -23.74 -19.63 -39.00
N ALA A 18 -24.90 -20.28 -39.14
CA ALA A 18 -25.20 -21.55 -38.48
C ALA A 18 -24.27 -22.71 -38.90
N ASN A 19 -23.68 -22.67 -40.11
CA ASN A 19 -22.78 -23.72 -40.57
C ASN A 19 -21.45 -23.67 -39.81
N ILE A 20 -20.97 -22.47 -39.48
CA ILE A 20 -19.75 -22.27 -38.69
C ILE A 20 -19.93 -22.86 -37.29
N LEU A 21 -21.12 -22.75 -36.68
CA LEU A 21 -21.40 -23.30 -35.36
C LEU A 21 -21.35 -24.83 -35.29
N SER A 22 -21.58 -25.53 -36.42
CA SER A 22 -21.60 -27.00 -36.45
C SER A 22 -20.28 -27.66 -36.06
N GLU A 23 -19.17 -26.92 -36.06
CA GLU A 23 -17.87 -27.41 -35.59
C GLU A 23 -17.78 -27.56 -34.06
N ILE A 24 -18.70 -26.91 -33.32
CA ILE A 24 -18.90 -27.10 -31.89
C ILE A 24 -19.84 -28.31 -31.73
N PRO A 25 -19.42 -29.42 -31.10
CA PRO A 25 -20.19 -30.66 -31.10
C PRO A 25 -21.64 -30.54 -30.62
N LEU A 26 -21.93 -29.61 -29.71
CA LEU A 26 -23.27 -29.32 -29.21
C LEU A 26 -24.21 -28.78 -30.30
N PHE A 27 -23.69 -28.00 -31.26
CA PHE A 27 -24.46 -27.28 -32.28
C PHE A 27 -24.47 -27.99 -33.64
N ASN A 28 -24.07 -29.26 -33.71
CA ASN A 28 -24.13 -30.07 -34.94
C ASN A 28 -25.56 -30.63 -35.21
N ARG A 29 -26.58 -29.80 -35.03
CA ARG A 29 -28.01 -30.11 -35.14
C ARG A 29 -28.76 -28.91 -35.70
N PRO A 30 -30.02 -29.08 -36.16
CA PRO A 30 -30.84 -27.94 -36.57
C PRO A 30 -30.92 -26.89 -35.46
N LEU A 31 -30.56 -25.66 -35.80
CA LEU A 31 -30.56 -24.53 -34.89
C LEU A 31 -31.01 -23.25 -35.60
N THR A 32 -31.46 -22.28 -34.82
CA THR A 32 -31.65 -20.90 -35.26
C THR A 32 -30.63 -20.00 -34.58
N LEU A 33 -29.99 -19.14 -35.35
CA LEU A 33 -29.02 -18.16 -34.85
C LEU A 33 -29.58 -16.74 -35.03
N THR A 34 -29.69 -15.99 -33.94
CA THR A 34 -30.17 -14.61 -33.94
C THR A 34 -29.11 -13.69 -33.35
N ASN A 35 -28.73 -12.62 -34.06
CA ASN A 35 -27.86 -11.58 -33.48
C ASN A 35 -28.61 -10.89 -32.33
N HIS A 36 -27.93 -10.76 -31.20
CA HIS A 36 -28.48 -10.28 -29.93
C HIS A 36 -27.75 -9.03 -29.43
N GLY A 37 -27.20 -8.22 -30.35
CA GLY A 37 -26.51 -6.98 -30.06
C GLY A 37 -24.98 -7.10 -30.02
N SER A 38 -24.32 -6.00 -29.66
CA SER A 38 -22.86 -5.90 -29.55
C SER A 38 -22.45 -5.11 -28.32
N SER A 39 -21.28 -5.43 -27.77
CA SER A 39 -20.57 -4.63 -26.77
C SER A 39 -19.38 -3.90 -27.41
N ALA A 40 -18.59 -3.19 -26.60
CA ALA A 40 -17.37 -2.55 -27.08
C ALA A 40 -16.34 -3.54 -27.68
N TRP A 41 -16.42 -4.82 -27.31
CA TRP A 41 -15.35 -5.78 -27.55
C TRP A 41 -15.83 -7.17 -28.01
N ALA A 42 -17.14 -7.43 -28.03
CA ALA A 42 -17.73 -8.69 -28.48
C ALA A 42 -19.09 -8.50 -29.18
N GLU A 43 -19.43 -9.43 -30.06
CA GLU A 43 -20.76 -9.58 -30.65
C GLU A 43 -21.54 -10.68 -29.92
N SER A 44 -22.82 -10.47 -29.68
CA SER A 44 -23.67 -11.38 -28.91
C SER A 44 -24.71 -12.05 -29.79
N TYR A 45 -25.01 -13.33 -29.50
CA TYR A 45 -25.95 -14.14 -30.27
C TYR A 45 -26.82 -14.99 -29.35
N ARG A 46 -28.06 -15.22 -29.77
CA ARG A 46 -28.95 -16.27 -29.25
C ARG A 46 -28.94 -17.45 -30.21
N ILE A 47 -28.75 -18.65 -29.66
CA ILE A 47 -28.77 -19.91 -30.39
C ILE A 47 -29.93 -20.74 -29.84
N ASP A 48 -30.93 -21.03 -30.66
CA ASP A 48 -32.03 -21.92 -30.31
C ASP A 48 -31.81 -23.29 -30.97
N LEU A 49 -31.61 -24.33 -30.16
CA LEU A 49 -31.31 -25.70 -30.59
C LEU A 49 -32.53 -26.60 -30.40
N GLU A 50 -32.95 -27.30 -31.45
CA GLU A 50 -34.08 -28.23 -31.37
C GLU A 50 -33.63 -29.61 -30.87
N VAL A 51 -34.12 -30.02 -29.69
CA VAL A 51 -33.79 -31.29 -29.02
C VAL A 51 -35.08 -32.00 -28.58
N ASN A 52 -35.40 -33.15 -29.18
CA ASN A 52 -36.56 -33.98 -28.81
C ASN A 52 -37.90 -33.20 -28.74
N ASP A 53 -38.19 -32.38 -29.75
CA ASP A 53 -39.37 -31.49 -29.82
C ASP A 53 -39.43 -30.41 -28.72
N GLN A 54 -38.30 -30.09 -28.10
CA GLN A 54 -38.11 -28.95 -27.19
C GLN A 54 -36.98 -28.05 -27.69
N THR A 55 -37.12 -26.74 -27.51
CA THR A 55 -36.08 -25.77 -27.83
C THR A 55 -35.20 -25.52 -26.60
N GLU A 56 -33.89 -25.75 -26.73
CA GLU A 56 -32.88 -25.32 -25.76
C GLU A 56 -32.18 -24.04 -26.26
N SER A 57 -32.15 -22.99 -25.44
CA SER A 57 -31.59 -21.69 -25.84
C SER A 57 -30.24 -21.41 -25.17
N TYR A 58 -29.29 -20.87 -25.94
CA TYR A 58 -27.93 -20.52 -25.50
C TYR A 58 -27.58 -19.07 -25.85
N PHE A 59 -26.89 -18.38 -24.95
CA PHE A 59 -26.29 -17.07 -25.20
C PHE A 59 -24.83 -17.25 -25.56
N MET A 60 -24.37 -16.65 -26.65
CA MET A 60 -22.98 -16.72 -27.11
C MET A 60 -22.40 -15.33 -27.32
N LYS A 61 -21.20 -15.11 -26.79
CA LYS A 61 -20.33 -13.98 -27.12
C LYS A 61 -19.23 -14.45 -28.07
N VAL A 62 -18.93 -13.61 -29.05
CA VAL A 62 -17.86 -13.82 -30.00
C VAL A 62 -16.96 -12.59 -30.06
N SER A 63 -15.65 -12.81 -29.98
CA SER A 63 -14.63 -11.77 -30.05
C SER A 63 -13.43 -12.29 -30.84
N VAL A 64 -12.49 -11.40 -31.17
CA VAL A 64 -11.36 -11.74 -32.06
C VAL A 64 -10.01 -11.35 -31.45
N GLY A 65 -8.97 -11.98 -31.98
CA GLY A 65 -7.59 -11.73 -31.59
C GLY A 65 -7.27 -12.21 -30.18
N TYR A 66 -6.03 -11.95 -29.76
CA TYR A 66 -5.50 -12.43 -28.49
C TYR A 66 -6.31 -11.91 -27.29
N HIS A 67 -6.59 -10.60 -27.24
CA HIS A 67 -7.32 -10.02 -26.12
C HIS A 67 -8.77 -10.50 -26.06
N GLY A 68 -9.46 -10.62 -27.20
CA GLY A 68 -10.80 -11.20 -27.25
C GLY A 68 -10.84 -12.63 -26.74
N ARG A 69 -9.85 -13.45 -27.10
CA ARG A 69 -9.69 -14.82 -26.58
C ARG A 69 -9.55 -14.86 -25.08
N GLU A 70 -8.62 -14.07 -24.52
CA GLU A 70 -8.36 -14.09 -23.07
C GLU A 70 -9.53 -13.49 -22.28
N ALA A 71 -10.26 -12.52 -22.83
CA ALA A 71 -11.48 -11.98 -22.22
C ALA A 71 -12.61 -13.02 -22.14
N LEU A 72 -12.91 -13.72 -23.24
CA LEU A 72 -13.92 -14.79 -23.25
C LEU A 72 -13.54 -15.96 -22.35
N ARG A 73 -12.24 -16.29 -22.27
CA ARG A 73 -11.73 -17.28 -21.34
C ARG A 73 -11.92 -16.84 -19.89
N GLY A 74 -11.59 -15.59 -19.58
CA GLY A 74 -11.78 -15.00 -18.25
C GLY A 74 -13.25 -15.00 -17.82
N GLU A 75 -14.17 -14.69 -18.75
CA GLU A 75 -15.61 -14.75 -18.51
C GLU A 75 -16.08 -16.18 -18.23
N PHE A 76 -15.68 -17.16 -19.05
CA PHE A 76 -16.02 -18.57 -18.81
C PHE A 76 -15.54 -19.07 -17.44
N GLU A 77 -14.29 -18.80 -17.08
CA GLU A 77 -13.70 -19.21 -15.80
C GLU A 77 -14.40 -18.51 -14.62
N SER A 78 -14.76 -17.23 -14.77
CA SER A 78 -15.50 -16.46 -13.76
C SER A 78 -16.90 -16.99 -13.55
N THR A 79 -17.67 -17.19 -14.63
CA THR A 79 -19.02 -17.75 -14.56
C THR A 79 -19.00 -19.17 -14.00
N SER A 80 -18.01 -19.99 -14.37
CA SER A 80 -17.88 -21.37 -13.85
C SER A 80 -17.63 -21.36 -12.34
N ALA A 81 -16.66 -20.57 -11.88
CA ALA A 81 -16.35 -20.44 -10.46
C ALA A 81 -17.54 -19.95 -9.64
N MET A 82 -18.34 -19.03 -10.18
CA MET A 82 -19.57 -18.56 -9.52
C MET A 82 -20.67 -19.62 -9.54
N HIS A 83 -20.96 -20.23 -10.68
CA HIS A 83 -22.03 -21.22 -10.83
C HIS A 83 -21.81 -22.44 -9.93
N ASP A 84 -20.56 -22.86 -9.73
CA ASP A 84 -20.19 -23.93 -8.79
C ASP A 84 -20.59 -23.61 -7.34
N VAL A 85 -20.69 -22.33 -6.97
CA VAL A 85 -21.03 -21.87 -5.61
C VAL A 85 -22.51 -21.56 -5.45
N VAL A 86 -23.12 -20.88 -6.42
CA VAL A 86 -24.49 -20.33 -6.30
C VAL A 86 -25.51 -20.89 -7.28
N GLY A 87 -25.10 -21.81 -8.17
CA GLY A 87 -25.98 -22.43 -9.17
C GLY A 87 -26.74 -21.39 -9.98
N ASP A 88 -28.07 -21.54 -10.05
CA ASP A 88 -28.97 -20.75 -10.88
C ASP A 88 -29.09 -19.26 -10.50
N PHE A 89 -28.38 -18.78 -9.46
CA PHE A 89 -28.23 -17.33 -9.24
C PHE A 89 -27.32 -16.67 -10.31
N THR A 90 -26.54 -17.47 -11.04
CA THR A 90 -25.81 -17.03 -12.24
C THR A 90 -26.05 -17.99 -13.40
N THR A 91 -25.74 -17.55 -14.62
CA THR A 91 -25.92 -18.35 -15.83
C THR A 91 -25.06 -19.62 -15.78
N LYS A 92 -25.56 -20.73 -16.31
CA LYS A 92 -24.78 -21.96 -16.45
C LYS A 92 -23.79 -21.85 -17.63
N PRO A 93 -22.48 -21.82 -17.41
CA PRO A 93 -21.51 -21.79 -18.50
C PRO A 93 -21.46 -23.16 -19.19
N ILE A 94 -21.37 -23.17 -20.53
CA ILE A 94 -21.40 -24.41 -21.30
C ILE A 94 -20.07 -24.65 -22.02
N GLY A 95 -19.48 -23.62 -22.62
CA GLY A 95 -18.18 -23.77 -23.27
C GLY A 95 -17.57 -22.46 -23.75
N TRP A 96 -16.28 -22.52 -24.03
CA TRP A 96 -15.54 -21.46 -24.72
C TRP A 96 -14.49 -22.09 -25.64
N GLY A 97 -13.98 -21.35 -26.61
CA GLY A 97 -13.02 -21.88 -27.57
C GLY A 97 -12.66 -20.92 -28.69
N SER A 98 -12.07 -21.48 -29.73
CA SER A 98 -11.68 -20.76 -30.96
C SER A 98 -12.28 -21.47 -32.15
N PHE A 99 -12.76 -20.69 -33.12
CA PHE A 99 -13.29 -21.27 -34.32
C PHE A 99 -12.17 -21.85 -35.20
N LYS A 100 -12.37 -23.04 -35.77
CA LYS A 100 -11.45 -23.66 -36.74
C LYS A 100 -11.61 -23.03 -38.11
N SER A 101 -12.85 -22.73 -38.49
CA SER A 101 -13.22 -22.18 -39.79
C SER A 101 -13.09 -20.66 -39.88
N LEU A 102 -13.03 -19.96 -38.74
CA LEU A 102 -12.78 -18.51 -38.64
C LEU A 102 -11.48 -18.24 -37.84
N PRO A 103 -10.31 -18.21 -38.50
CA PRO A 103 -9.04 -17.97 -37.82
C PRO A 103 -9.04 -16.65 -37.04
N GLY A 104 -8.65 -16.72 -35.76
CA GLY A 104 -8.58 -15.56 -34.87
C GLY A 104 -9.93 -15.15 -34.26
N ALA A 105 -11.02 -15.86 -34.53
CA ALA A 105 -12.30 -15.68 -33.84
C ALA A 105 -12.45 -16.69 -32.70
N HIS A 106 -13.04 -16.22 -31.60
CA HIS A 106 -13.15 -16.93 -30.33
C HIS A 106 -14.57 -16.80 -29.79
N TYR A 107 -15.03 -17.81 -29.05
CA TYR A 107 -16.38 -17.84 -28.51
C TYR A 107 -16.40 -18.20 -27.02
N TYR A 108 -17.41 -17.71 -26.32
CA TYR A 108 -17.90 -18.20 -25.03
C TYR A 108 -19.41 -18.32 -25.13
N PHE A 109 -20.01 -19.34 -24.52
CA PHE A 109 -21.46 -19.46 -24.45
C PHE A 109 -21.94 -20.14 -23.17
N CYS A 110 -23.12 -19.72 -22.75
CA CYS A 110 -23.83 -20.18 -21.56
C CYS A 110 -25.31 -20.43 -21.86
N GLN A 111 -26.04 -20.93 -20.88
CA GLN A 111 -27.50 -21.03 -20.96
C GLN A 111 -28.13 -19.65 -21.18
N PHE A 112 -29.09 -19.56 -22.09
CA PHE A 112 -29.83 -18.33 -22.33
C PHE A 112 -30.92 -18.13 -21.28
N HIS A 113 -31.12 -16.89 -20.85
CA HIS A 113 -32.17 -16.47 -19.93
C HIS A 113 -32.93 -15.30 -20.55
N ASP A 114 -34.26 -15.35 -20.53
CA ASP A 114 -35.09 -14.19 -20.85
C ASP A 114 -35.10 -13.25 -19.64
N LEU A 115 -34.62 -12.02 -19.83
CA LEU A 115 -34.37 -11.07 -18.74
C LEU A 115 -35.45 -9.98 -18.69
N ASP A 116 -36.01 -9.74 -17.50
CA ASP A 116 -36.69 -8.49 -17.18
C ASP A 116 -35.64 -7.44 -16.77
N GLN A 117 -35.78 -6.20 -17.26
CA GLN A 117 -34.77 -5.14 -17.13
C GLN A 117 -34.88 -4.35 -15.81
N GLU A 118 -35.73 -4.79 -14.88
CA GLU A 118 -35.79 -4.20 -13.54
C GLU A 118 -34.59 -4.63 -12.68
N VAL A 119 -34.05 -3.71 -11.90
CA VAL A 119 -33.02 -4.04 -10.89
C VAL A 119 -33.66 -4.96 -9.86
N PRO A 120 -33.08 -6.15 -9.57
CA PRO A 120 -33.68 -7.12 -8.67
C PRO A 120 -34.02 -6.56 -7.29
N GLU A 121 -35.07 -7.07 -6.66
CA GLU A 121 -35.46 -6.70 -5.31
C GLU A 121 -34.32 -6.96 -4.29
N PRO A 122 -34.01 -6.03 -3.38
CA PRO A 122 -32.80 -6.09 -2.56
C PRO A 122 -32.61 -7.37 -1.75
N GLU A 123 -33.67 -7.90 -1.13
CA GLU A 123 -33.55 -9.00 -0.17
C GLU A 123 -33.02 -10.29 -0.80
N LYS A 124 -33.68 -10.81 -1.83
CA LYS A 124 -33.26 -12.06 -2.46
C LYS A 124 -31.97 -11.90 -3.24
N PHE A 125 -31.78 -10.74 -3.89
CA PHE A 125 -30.54 -10.44 -4.60
C PHE A 125 -29.34 -10.44 -3.65
N CYS A 126 -29.41 -9.67 -2.55
CA CYS A 126 -28.33 -9.60 -1.59
C CYS A 126 -28.13 -10.92 -0.84
N GLN A 127 -29.17 -11.74 -0.65
CA GLN A 127 -29.03 -13.11 -0.15
C GLN A 127 -28.18 -13.98 -1.09
N GLY A 128 -28.39 -13.87 -2.41
CA GLY A 128 -27.58 -14.57 -3.42
C GLY A 128 -26.12 -14.13 -3.40
N VAL A 129 -25.88 -12.81 -3.40
CA VAL A 129 -24.52 -12.23 -3.33
C VAL A 129 -23.81 -12.65 -2.03
N ALA A 130 -24.50 -12.55 -0.89
CA ALA A 130 -23.96 -13.00 0.39
C ALA A 130 -23.67 -14.51 0.40
N THR A 131 -24.50 -15.31 -0.27
CA THR A 131 -24.25 -16.76 -0.42
C THR A 131 -22.99 -17.04 -1.22
N LEU A 132 -22.76 -16.32 -2.33
CA LEU A 132 -21.53 -16.40 -3.13
C LEU A 132 -20.30 -16.11 -2.25
N HIS A 133 -20.33 -14.99 -1.54
CA HIS A 133 -19.21 -14.56 -0.70
C HIS A 133 -18.97 -15.53 0.47
N ALA A 134 -20.03 -15.98 1.15
CA ALA A 134 -19.94 -16.84 2.32
C ALA A 134 -19.51 -18.28 1.99
N LYS A 135 -19.94 -18.84 0.85
CA LYS A 135 -19.69 -20.26 0.51
C LYS A 135 -18.46 -20.49 -0.37
N SER A 136 -18.04 -19.50 -1.17
CA SER A 136 -16.85 -19.63 -2.01
C SER A 136 -15.57 -19.90 -1.19
N GLN A 137 -14.59 -20.57 -1.78
CA GLN A 137 -13.29 -20.81 -1.15
C GLN A 137 -12.19 -20.56 -2.17
N SER A 138 -11.18 -19.76 -1.80
CA SER A 138 -10.00 -19.57 -2.62
C SER A 138 -9.20 -20.88 -2.68
N PRO A 139 -8.85 -21.41 -3.87
CA PRO A 139 -8.18 -22.71 -4.01
C PRO A 139 -6.84 -22.81 -3.28
N ASN A 140 -6.18 -21.68 -3.05
CA ASN A 140 -4.88 -21.58 -2.39
C ASN A 140 -4.92 -20.73 -1.11
N GLY A 141 -6.11 -20.31 -0.67
CA GLY A 141 -6.29 -19.43 0.49
C GLY A 141 -5.79 -18.00 0.32
N LYS A 142 -5.42 -17.58 -0.90
CA LYS A 142 -4.92 -16.23 -1.21
C LYS A 142 -5.98 -15.36 -1.91
N PHE A 143 -5.74 -14.06 -1.94
CA PHE A 143 -6.50 -13.11 -2.77
C PHE A 143 -5.97 -13.12 -4.20
N GLY A 144 -6.84 -13.02 -5.20
CA GLY A 144 -6.49 -13.10 -6.62
C GLY A 144 -7.26 -14.15 -7.40
N PHE A 145 -6.81 -14.47 -8.60
CA PHE A 145 -7.46 -15.44 -9.48
C PHE A 145 -6.42 -16.13 -10.39
N HIS A 146 -6.71 -17.34 -10.85
CA HIS A 146 -5.77 -18.13 -11.65
C HIS A 146 -5.61 -17.61 -13.08
N ILE A 147 -6.45 -16.65 -13.49
CA ILE A 147 -6.40 -16.02 -14.80
C ILE A 147 -6.74 -14.52 -14.72
N VAL A 148 -6.27 -13.77 -15.69
CA VAL A 148 -6.70 -12.38 -15.95
C VAL A 148 -8.18 -12.37 -16.33
N THR A 149 -8.97 -11.55 -15.65
CA THR A 149 -10.35 -11.25 -16.00
C THR A 149 -10.47 -9.82 -16.50
N TYR A 150 -11.58 -9.48 -17.16
CA TYR A 150 -11.72 -8.23 -17.90
C TYR A 150 -12.98 -7.50 -17.50
N ASN A 151 -12.84 -6.20 -17.21
CA ASN A 151 -13.97 -5.30 -16.99
C ASN A 151 -14.14 -4.42 -18.23
N GLY A 152 -15.17 -4.72 -19.03
CA GLY A 152 -15.19 -4.26 -20.41
C GLY A 152 -13.99 -4.82 -21.17
N ASP A 153 -13.18 -3.95 -21.78
CA ASP A 153 -11.95 -4.33 -22.47
C ASP A 153 -10.67 -4.13 -21.62
N LEU A 154 -10.81 -3.78 -20.34
CA LEU A 154 -9.68 -3.53 -19.44
C LEU A 154 -9.29 -4.81 -18.68
N PRO A 155 -8.03 -5.27 -18.79
CA PRO A 155 -7.54 -6.41 -18.00
C PRO A 155 -7.43 -6.03 -16.52
N GLN A 156 -7.78 -6.95 -15.63
CA GLN A 156 -7.54 -6.84 -14.19
C GLN A 156 -6.19 -7.47 -13.82
N ASN A 157 -5.52 -6.90 -12.81
CA ASN A 157 -4.37 -7.55 -12.20
C ASN A 157 -4.88 -8.50 -11.10
N ASN A 158 -4.86 -9.79 -11.41
CA ASN A 158 -5.36 -10.86 -10.53
C ASN A 158 -4.25 -11.70 -9.88
N ASP A 159 -2.99 -11.21 -9.93
CA ASP A 159 -1.87 -11.91 -9.32
C ASP A 159 -2.13 -12.18 -7.84
N TYR A 160 -1.79 -13.39 -7.39
CA TYR A 160 -2.07 -13.80 -6.03
C TYR A 160 -1.27 -13.00 -5.00
N ALA A 161 -1.94 -12.58 -3.92
CA ALA A 161 -1.32 -11.93 -2.77
C ALA A 161 -1.78 -12.56 -1.45
N ASP A 162 -0.92 -12.51 -0.44
CA ASP A 162 -1.19 -13.10 0.88
C ASP A 162 -2.09 -12.21 1.75
N THR A 163 -2.18 -10.92 1.45
CA THR A 163 -3.04 -9.96 2.16
C THR A 163 -3.91 -9.19 1.18
N TRP A 164 -5.09 -8.77 1.64
CA TRP A 164 -5.99 -7.97 0.83
C TRP A 164 -5.43 -6.58 0.54
N GLU A 165 -4.71 -5.99 1.51
CA GLU A 165 -4.03 -4.71 1.31
C GLU A 165 -3.06 -4.77 0.12
N GLU A 166 -2.22 -5.80 0.05
CA GLU A 166 -1.26 -5.98 -1.04
C GLU A 166 -1.97 -6.15 -2.38
N PHE A 167 -2.96 -7.05 -2.45
CA PHE A 167 -3.77 -7.27 -3.66
C PHE A 167 -4.40 -5.95 -4.15
N PHE A 168 -5.03 -5.21 -3.24
CA PHE A 168 -5.69 -3.95 -3.56
C PHE A 168 -4.70 -2.90 -4.04
N ILE A 169 -3.52 -2.77 -3.43
CA ILE A 169 -2.47 -1.84 -3.88
C ILE A 169 -2.02 -2.16 -5.31
N HIS A 170 -1.84 -3.44 -5.65
CA HIS A 170 -1.48 -3.86 -7.01
C HIS A 170 -2.57 -3.47 -8.01
N GLY A 171 -3.83 -3.79 -7.72
CA GLY A 171 -4.97 -3.43 -8.56
C GLY A 171 -5.18 -1.91 -8.68
N PHE A 172 -4.91 -1.15 -7.63
CA PHE A 172 -5.02 0.32 -7.62
C PHE A 172 -3.96 0.98 -8.51
N LYS A 173 -2.69 0.57 -8.38
CA LYS A 173 -1.60 1.04 -9.24
C LYS A 173 -1.85 0.69 -10.70
N HIS A 174 -2.30 -0.55 -10.95
CA HIS A 174 -2.62 -1.02 -12.30
C HIS A 174 -3.69 -0.15 -12.97
N MET A 175 -4.77 0.20 -12.27
CA MET A 175 -5.80 1.09 -12.85
C MET A 175 -5.35 2.53 -13.05
N ILE A 176 -4.49 3.06 -12.18
CA ILE A 176 -3.87 4.37 -12.40
C ILE A 176 -3.07 4.33 -13.70
N GLN A 177 -2.28 3.29 -13.92
CA GLN A 177 -1.49 3.13 -15.13
C GLN A 177 -2.38 3.04 -16.38
N LEU A 178 -3.44 2.22 -16.35
CA LEU A 178 -4.39 2.14 -17.47
C LEU A 178 -5.08 3.47 -17.77
N ASN A 179 -5.36 4.27 -16.74
CA ASN A 179 -5.85 5.63 -16.93
C ASN A 179 -4.83 6.47 -17.69
N ILE A 180 -3.56 6.47 -17.27
CA ILE A 180 -2.50 7.24 -17.93
C ILE A 180 -2.30 6.78 -19.38
N ASP A 181 -2.31 5.46 -19.61
CA ASP A 181 -2.12 4.88 -20.94
C ASP A 181 -3.24 5.28 -21.91
N ARG A 182 -4.50 5.34 -21.44
CA ARG A 182 -5.65 5.67 -22.30
C ARG A 182 -5.98 7.15 -22.39
N GLY A 183 -5.91 7.86 -21.27
CA GLY A 183 -6.31 9.27 -21.16
C GLY A 183 -5.13 10.25 -21.12
N GLY A 184 -3.90 9.77 -21.27
CA GLY A 184 -2.69 10.58 -21.19
C GLY A 184 -2.30 10.96 -19.75
N PRO A 185 -1.23 11.76 -19.60
CA PRO A 185 -0.69 12.21 -18.31
C PRO A 185 -1.76 12.82 -17.38
N TRP A 186 -1.58 12.68 -16.08
CA TRP A 186 -2.56 13.07 -15.07
C TRP A 186 -1.91 13.86 -13.92
N SER A 187 -1.63 15.14 -14.16
CA SER A 187 -0.90 16.02 -13.24
C SER A 187 -1.56 16.20 -11.87
N GLU A 188 -2.89 16.15 -11.82
CA GLU A 188 -3.67 16.31 -10.58
C GLU A 188 -3.45 15.15 -9.60
N LEU A 189 -2.92 14.03 -10.08
CA LEU A 189 -2.59 12.86 -9.28
C LEU A 189 -1.24 13.01 -8.54
N ASP A 190 -0.37 13.93 -8.96
CA ASP A 190 1.01 14.06 -8.49
C ASP A 190 1.10 14.11 -6.95
N GLY A 191 1.67 13.05 -6.36
CA GLY A 191 1.85 12.91 -4.92
C GLY A 191 0.62 12.45 -4.14
N LEU A 192 -0.59 12.57 -4.71
CA LEU A 192 -1.81 12.00 -4.12
C LEU A 192 -1.77 10.48 -4.18
N ASP A 193 -1.40 9.89 -5.32
CA ASP A 193 -1.22 8.45 -5.49
C ASP A 193 -0.25 7.86 -4.46
N THR A 194 0.89 8.52 -4.28
CA THR A 194 1.94 8.13 -3.35
C THR A 194 1.42 8.19 -1.92
N THR A 195 0.66 9.23 -1.58
CA THR A 195 0.05 9.38 -0.24
C THR A 195 -1.05 8.35 -0.01
N MET A 196 -1.89 8.08 -1.00
CA MET A 196 -2.92 7.06 -0.96
C MET A 196 -2.31 5.68 -0.68
N ILE A 197 -1.31 5.30 -1.47
CA ILE A 197 -0.63 3.99 -1.37
C ILE A 197 0.16 3.87 -0.06
N ALA A 198 0.86 4.93 0.37
CA ALA A 198 1.72 4.85 1.54
C ALA A 198 0.98 5.02 2.87
N LYS A 199 -0.16 5.71 2.89
CA LYS A 199 -0.86 6.11 4.12
C LYS A 199 -2.31 5.64 4.17
N VAL A 200 -3.12 6.05 3.20
CA VAL A 200 -4.59 5.89 3.26
C VAL A 200 -5.00 4.43 3.11
N ILE A 201 -4.53 3.76 2.05
CA ILE A 201 -4.87 2.35 1.79
C ILE A 201 -4.44 1.46 2.96
N PRO A 202 -3.18 1.53 3.45
CA PRO A 202 -2.79 0.80 4.66
C PRO A 202 -3.64 1.14 5.89
N ARG A 203 -4.01 2.41 6.09
CA ARG A 203 -4.83 2.80 7.25
C ARG A 203 -6.24 2.19 7.21
N LEU A 204 -6.83 2.04 6.02
CA LEU A 204 -8.19 1.53 5.88
C LEU A 204 -8.26 0.01 5.76
N LEU A 205 -7.27 -0.62 5.12
CA LEU A 205 -7.34 -2.05 4.79
C LEU A 205 -6.60 -2.93 5.81
N ARG A 206 -5.37 -2.54 6.18
CA ARG A 206 -4.53 -3.32 7.11
C ARG A 206 -5.24 -3.71 8.41
N PRO A 207 -6.03 -2.82 9.06
CA PRO A 207 -6.68 -3.18 10.31
C PRO A 207 -7.56 -4.42 10.22
N MET A 208 -8.13 -4.75 9.05
CA MET A 208 -8.98 -5.94 8.91
C MET A 208 -8.22 -7.26 9.09
N GLU A 209 -6.90 -7.24 8.91
CA GLU A 209 -6.00 -8.41 8.92
C GLU A 209 -4.96 -8.32 10.06
N THR A 210 -5.16 -7.41 11.03
CA THR A 210 -4.26 -7.24 12.18
C THR A 210 -5.00 -7.36 13.51
N ASP A 211 -4.23 -7.47 14.59
CA ASP A 211 -4.76 -7.62 15.95
C ASP A 211 -5.60 -8.89 16.11
N GLY A 212 -5.12 -10.00 15.52
CA GLY A 212 -5.81 -11.30 15.55
C GLY A 212 -7.01 -11.41 14.60
N ARG A 213 -7.31 -10.35 13.84
CA ARG A 213 -8.34 -10.37 12.79
C ARG A 213 -7.79 -10.96 11.50
N SER A 214 -8.69 -11.55 10.74
CA SER A 214 -8.44 -12.04 9.40
C SER A 214 -9.70 -11.82 8.58
N ILE A 215 -9.52 -11.66 7.27
CA ILE A 215 -10.63 -11.66 6.32
C ILE A 215 -10.47 -12.83 5.37
N LYS A 216 -11.61 -13.36 4.94
CA LYS A 216 -11.69 -14.50 4.03
C LYS A 216 -11.59 -14.01 2.58
N PRO A 217 -10.67 -14.54 1.76
CA PRO A 217 -10.73 -14.39 0.31
C PRO A 217 -12.02 -15.01 -0.22
N SER A 218 -12.95 -14.16 -0.60
CA SER A 218 -14.30 -14.51 -1.04
C SER A 218 -14.39 -14.26 -2.54
N LEU A 219 -14.95 -15.20 -3.29
CA LEU A 219 -15.17 -15.00 -4.73
C LEU A 219 -16.16 -13.84 -4.90
N VAL A 220 -15.76 -12.84 -5.66
CA VAL A 220 -16.61 -11.70 -6.04
C VAL A 220 -16.97 -11.80 -7.53
N HIS A 221 -18.07 -11.18 -7.94
CA HIS A 221 -18.40 -10.98 -9.35
C HIS A 221 -17.37 -10.07 -10.03
N GLY A 222 -16.86 -9.05 -9.31
CA GLY A 222 -15.78 -8.18 -9.77
C GLY A 222 -16.18 -7.07 -10.73
N ASP A 223 -17.46 -7.05 -11.14
CA ASP A 223 -18.08 -5.99 -11.96
C ASP A 223 -19.60 -5.93 -11.72
N LEU A 224 -20.04 -6.02 -10.46
CA LEU A 224 -21.47 -6.07 -10.15
C LEU A 224 -22.09 -4.67 -10.08
N TRP A 225 -22.60 -4.20 -11.22
CA TRP A 225 -23.41 -2.99 -11.34
C TRP A 225 -24.80 -3.34 -11.91
N CYS A 226 -25.76 -2.41 -11.91
CA CYS A 226 -27.13 -2.69 -12.35
C CYS A 226 -27.28 -3.16 -13.81
N GLY A 227 -26.24 -3.08 -14.64
CA GLY A 227 -26.24 -3.62 -16.01
C GLY A 227 -25.83 -5.09 -16.09
N ASN A 228 -25.32 -5.67 -15.01
CA ASN A 228 -24.90 -7.07 -14.90
C ASN A 228 -25.82 -7.86 -13.93
N THR A 229 -27.05 -7.35 -13.75
CA THR A 229 -28.10 -7.97 -12.95
C THR A 229 -29.43 -7.93 -13.71
N ALA A 230 -30.31 -8.87 -13.42
CA ALA A 230 -31.66 -8.93 -13.98
C ALA A 230 -32.57 -9.83 -13.12
N VAL A 231 -33.86 -9.82 -13.43
CA VAL A 231 -34.80 -10.85 -12.97
C VAL A 231 -35.06 -11.80 -14.13
N ASP A 232 -34.87 -13.11 -13.89
CA ASP A 232 -35.17 -14.13 -14.88
C ASP A 232 -36.69 -14.24 -15.07
N ALA A 233 -37.18 -14.05 -16.30
CA ALA A 233 -38.60 -13.96 -16.60
C ALA A 233 -39.35 -15.29 -16.39
N ALA A 234 -38.66 -16.43 -16.51
CA ALA A 234 -39.27 -17.75 -16.34
C ALA A 234 -39.45 -18.12 -14.86
N THR A 235 -38.50 -17.74 -14.00
CA THR A 235 -38.44 -18.15 -12.60
C THR A 235 -38.81 -17.03 -11.62
N ASN A 236 -38.83 -15.78 -12.09
CA ASN A 236 -39.01 -14.56 -11.29
C ASN A 236 -37.99 -14.49 -10.13
N ARG A 237 -36.73 -14.87 -10.41
CA ARG A 237 -35.62 -14.85 -9.46
C ARG A 237 -34.51 -13.91 -9.93
N PRO A 238 -33.78 -13.28 -9.00
CA PRO A 238 -32.59 -12.51 -9.32
C PRO A 238 -31.53 -13.37 -10.05
N LEU A 239 -30.86 -12.76 -11.03
CA LEU A 239 -29.77 -13.35 -11.81
C LEU A 239 -28.61 -12.34 -11.92
N ILE A 240 -27.38 -12.83 -11.82
CA ILE A 240 -26.15 -12.08 -12.11
C ILE A 240 -25.37 -12.73 -13.26
N TYR A 241 -24.79 -11.91 -14.14
CA TYR A 241 -24.15 -12.36 -15.38
C TYR A 241 -23.04 -11.39 -15.80
N ASP A 242 -22.21 -11.81 -16.75
CA ASP A 242 -21.03 -11.06 -17.22
C ASP A 242 -19.98 -10.76 -16.10
N PRO A 243 -19.51 -11.78 -15.35
CA PRO A 243 -18.56 -11.58 -14.27
C PRO A 243 -17.12 -11.45 -14.74
N ALA A 244 -16.34 -10.74 -13.93
CA ALA A 244 -14.89 -10.62 -14.02
C ALA A 244 -14.29 -10.97 -12.66
N SER A 245 -14.47 -12.23 -12.26
CA SER A 245 -14.30 -12.67 -10.89
C SER A 245 -12.84 -12.73 -10.43
N PHE A 246 -12.68 -12.61 -9.13
CA PHE A 246 -11.45 -12.94 -8.39
C PHE A 246 -11.80 -13.15 -6.90
N TYR A 247 -10.86 -13.66 -6.12
CA TYR A 247 -11.03 -13.77 -4.66
C TYR A 247 -10.58 -12.48 -3.97
N ALA A 248 -11.52 -11.83 -3.29
CA ALA A 248 -11.37 -10.50 -2.70
C ALA A 248 -11.85 -10.46 -1.24
N HIS A 249 -11.67 -9.32 -0.57
CA HIS A 249 -12.52 -8.99 0.56
C HIS A 249 -13.96 -8.80 0.09
N ASN A 250 -14.93 -9.44 0.75
CA ASN A 250 -16.33 -9.45 0.29
C ASN A 250 -16.98 -8.06 0.15
N GLU A 251 -16.60 -7.07 0.98
CA GLU A 251 -17.17 -5.71 0.87
C GLU A 251 -16.62 -4.94 -0.36
N TYR A 252 -15.61 -5.47 -1.06
CA TYR A 252 -15.11 -4.89 -2.31
C TYR A 252 -16.23 -4.72 -3.34
N GLU A 253 -17.07 -5.75 -3.51
CA GLU A 253 -18.17 -5.74 -4.48
C GLU A 253 -19.14 -4.56 -4.25
N LEU A 254 -19.40 -4.25 -2.97
CA LEU A 254 -20.29 -3.14 -2.59
C LEU A 254 -19.71 -1.77 -3.00
N GLY A 255 -18.42 -1.69 -3.31
CA GLY A 255 -17.79 -0.47 -3.83
C GLY A 255 -18.39 -0.06 -5.18
N ASN A 256 -18.75 -1.03 -6.02
CA ASN A 256 -19.40 -0.76 -7.31
C ASN A 256 -20.87 -0.35 -7.13
N TRP A 257 -21.46 -0.53 -5.96
CA TRP A 257 -22.84 -0.11 -5.68
C TRP A 257 -22.94 1.35 -5.25
N ARG A 258 -21.85 1.91 -4.72
CA ARG A 258 -21.80 3.28 -4.18
C ARG A 258 -22.09 4.37 -5.21
N PRO A 259 -21.60 4.30 -6.47
CA PRO A 259 -21.91 5.31 -7.46
C PRO A 259 -23.40 5.32 -7.84
N GLU A 260 -24.04 6.49 -7.80
CA GLU A 260 -25.47 6.65 -8.11
C GLU A 260 -25.83 6.09 -9.51
N ARG A 261 -24.93 6.22 -10.48
CA ARG A 261 -25.06 5.66 -11.84
C ARG A 261 -25.33 4.15 -11.87
N ASN A 262 -24.98 3.43 -10.80
CA ASN A 262 -25.16 1.98 -10.69
C ASN A 262 -26.46 1.56 -9.98
N ARG A 263 -27.34 2.53 -9.64
CA ARG A 263 -28.75 2.34 -9.20
C ARG A 263 -28.99 1.47 -7.96
N PHE A 264 -27.95 1.11 -7.21
CA PHE A 264 -28.08 0.39 -5.95
C PHE A 264 -28.26 1.35 -4.77
N THR A 265 -29.49 1.44 -4.26
CA THR A 265 -29.81 2.28 -3.09
C THR A 265 -29.25 1.71 -1.78
N MET A 266 -29.29 2.49 -0.70
CA MET A 266 -28.89 2.04 0.65
C MET A 266 -29.61 0.76 1.11
N LYS A 267 -30.81 0.47 0.60
CA LYS A 267 -31.53 -0.78 0.90
C LYS A 267 -30.75 -2.03 0.51
N TYR A 268 -29.93 -1.98 -0.55
CA TYR A 268 -29.08 -3.10 -0.96
C TYR A 268 -27.94 -3.32 0.02
N PHE A 269 -27.30 -2.24 0.48
CA PHE A 269 -26.26 -2.30 1.50
C PHE A 269 -26.79 -2.87 2.82
N GLU A 270 -27.98 -2.42 3.25
CA GLU A 270 -28.66 -2.93 4.44
C GLU A 270 -29.03 -4.40 4.28
N ALA A 271 -29.62 -4.79 3.15
CA ALA A 271 -29.98 -6.17 2.85
C ALA A 271 -28.75 -7.10 2.79
N TYR A 272 -27.63 -6.65 2.22
CA TYR A 272 -26.39 -7.41 2.24
C TYR A 272 -25.84 -7.58 3.66
N HIS A 273 -25.80 -6.48 4.43
CA HIS A 273 -25.28 -6.52 5.79
C HIS A 273 -26.17 -7.23 6.81
N PHE A 274 -27.44 -7.48 6.47
CA PHE A 274 -28.29 -8.40 7.20
C PHE A 274 -27.74 -9.84 7.16
N HIS A 275 -27.09 -10.24 6.06
CA HIS A 275 -26.52 -11.58 5.89
C HIS A 275 -25.05 -11.66 6.30
N ILE A 276 -24.24 -10.64 5.99
CA ILE A 276 -22.81 -10.59 6.32
C ILE A 276 -22.52 -9.28 7.05
N GLY A 277 -22.21 -9.38 8.34
CA GLY A 277 -21.85 -8.23 9.18
C GLY A 277 -20.68 -7.42 8.61
N LYS A 278 -20.63 -6.13 8.93
CA LYS A 278 -19.55 -5.24 8.50
C LYS A 278 -18.20 -5.71 9.06
N THR A 279 -17.17 -5.69 8.23
CA THR A 279 -15.82 -6.06 8.64
C THR A 279 -15.26 -5.04 9.63
N HIS A 280 -14.71 -5.52 10.76
CA HIS A 280 -14.08 -4.65 11.76
C HIS A 280 -12.73 -4.08 11.27
N PRO A 281 -12.43 -2.78 11.54
CA PRO A 281 -13.21 -1.85 12.34
C PRO A 281 -14.40 -1.28 11.55
N GLU A 282 -15.60 -1.39 12.12
CA GLU A 282 -16.82 -0.91 11.47
C GLU A 282 -16.84 0.61 11.32
N LYS A 283 -16.17 1.35 12.21
CA LYS A 283 -16.02 2.80 12.09
C LYS A 283 -15.32 3.24 10.80
N ASP A 284 -14.52 2.35 10.20
CA ASP A 284 -13.79 2.60 8.95
C ASP A 284 -14.57 2.10 7.73
N TYR A 285 -15.76 1.50 7.92
CA TYR A 285 -16.55 0.87 6.85
C TYR A 285 -16.86 1.83 5.70
N ASP A 286 -17.36 3.03 6.00
CA ASP A 286 -17.77 3.95 4.94
C ASP A 286 -16.59 4.42 4.09
N ASP A 287 -15.48 4.82 4.70
CA ASP A 287 -14.28 5.24 3.96
C ASP A 287 -13.61 4.08 3.22
N ARG A 288 -13.68 2.86 3.77
CA ARG A 288 -13.21 1.66 3.08
C ARG A 288 -14.06 1.33 1.86
N ASN A 289 -15.39 1.44 1.96
CA ASN A 289 -16.27 1.27 0.81
C ASN A 289 -16.07 2.40 -0.22
N ALA A 290 -15.80 3.62 0.22
CA ALA A 290 -15.43 4.73 -0.67
C ALA A 290 -14.12 4.46 -1.42
N LEU A 291 -13.12 3.88 -0.74
CA LEU A 291 -11.88 3.42 -1.35
C LEU A 291 -12.12 2.31 -2.40
N TYR A 292 -13.00 1.36 -2.12
CA TYR A 292 -13.38 0.34 -3.11
C TYR A 292 -14.13 0.95 -4.30
N SER A 293 -15.06 1.88 -4.05
CA SER A 293 -15.75 2.63 -5.10
C SER A 293 -14.78 3.43 -5.99
N MET A 294 -13.74 4.01 -5.39
CA MET A 294 -12.68 4.72 -6.13
C MET A 294 -11.98 3.79 -7.14
N ARG A 295 -11.76 2.51 -6.82
CA ARG A 295 -11.20 1.54 -7.76
C ARG A 295 -12.12 1.28 -8.96
N PHE A 296 -13.45 1.25 -8.77
CA PHE A 296 -14.40 1.16 -9.88
C PHE A 296 -14.54 2.47 -10.67
N ASN A 297 -14.42 3.62 -10.00
CA ASN A 297 -14.41 4.92 -10.67
C ASN A 297 -13.16 5.11 -11.54
N LEU A 298 -11.98 4.65 -11.08
CA LEU A 298 -10.76 4.59 -11.88
C LEU A 298 -10.96 3.73 -13.13
N GLN A 299 -11.60 2.57 -13.00
CA GLN A 299 -11.93 1.73 -14.16
C GLN A 299 -12.88 2.43 -15.14
N ALA A 300 -13.94 3.06 -14.64
CA ALA A 300 -14.86 3.83 -15.48
C ALA A 300 -14.11 4.96 -16.21
N ALA A 301 -13.21 5.69 -15.53
CA ALA A 301 -12.39 6.73 -16.12
C ALA A 301 -11.46 6.21 -17.23
N ALA A 302 -10.91 5.00 -17.08
CA ALA A 302 -10.11 4.34 -18.12
C ALA A 302 -10.95 3.83 -19.29
N LEU A 303 -12.19 3.37 -19.06
CA LEU A 303 -13.11 2.96 -20.13
C LEU A 303 -13.60 4.16 -20.95
N PHE A 304 -13.81 5.30 -20.29
CA PHE A 304 -14.36 6.51 -20.90
C PHE A 304 -13.42 7.71 -20.72
N PRO A 305 -12.22 7.70 -21.34
CA PRO A 305 -11.22 8.75 -21.15
C PRO A 305 -11.67 10.13 -21.64
N ASP A 306 -12.65 10.17 -22.55
CA ASP A 306 -13.25 11.40 -23.07
C ASP A 306 -14.24 12.06 -22.08
N ASN A 307 -14.50 11.44 -20.91
CA ASN A 307 -15.32 11.99 -19.84
C ASN A 307 -14.46 12.43 -18.63
N PRO A 308 -14.03 13.70 -18.56
CA PRO A 308 -13.12 14.18 -17.51
C PRO A 308 -13.71 14.11 -16.10
N SER A 309 -15.05 14.17 -15.96
CA SER A 309 -15.72 14.14 -14.65
C SER A 309 -15.43 12.88 -13.85
N LEU A 310 -15.08 11.78 -14.53
CA LEU A 310 -14.72 10.52 -13.86
C LEU A 310 -13.37 10.64 -13.16
N ARG A 311 -12.35 11.21 -13.81
CA ARG A 311 -11.05 11.50 -13.18
C ARG A 311 -11.20 12.54 -12.08
N GLU A 312 -11.97 13.59 -12.30
CA GLU A 312 -12.24 14.63 -11.29
C GLU A 312 -12.83 14.03 -10.01
N SER A 313 -13.85 13.17 -10.14
CA SER A 313 -14.47 12.51 -8.99
C SER A 313 -13.51 11.62 -8.20
N VAL A 314 -12.56 10.97 -8.87
CA VAL A 314 -11.51 10.17 -8.21
C VAL A 314 -10.56 11.08 -7.44
N ILE A 315 -10.12 12.19 -8.03
CA ILE A 315 -9.22 13.14 -7.38
C ILE A 315 -9.86 13.76 -6.13
N ASP A 316 -11.13 14.15 -6.20
CA ASP A 316 -11.83 14.73 -5.06
C ASP A 316 -11.94 13.74 -3.90
N GLU A 317 -12.25 12.48 -4.20
CA GLU A 317 -12.34 11.43 -3.19
C GLU A 317 -10.94 11.07 -2.60
N MET A 318 -9.89 11.09 -3.42
CA MET A 318 -8.50 10.95 -2.94
C MET A 318 -8.13 12.08 -1.99
N LYS A 319 -8.40 13.34 -2.36
CA LYS A 319 -8.12 14.51 -1.51
C LYS A 319 -8.85 14.42 -0.18
N ARG A 320 -10.13 14.06 -0.20
CA ARG A 320 -10.95 13.87 1.02
C ARG A 320 -10.33 12.82 1.94
N LEU A 321 -9.95 11.66 1.42
CA LEU A 321 -9.36 10.59 2.23
C LEU A 321 -7.95 10.94 2.71
N VAL A 322 -7.13 11.60 1.90
CA VAL A 322 -5.80 12.08 2.31
C VAL A 322 -5.90 13.13 3.42
N GLU A 323 -6.82 14.07 3.30
CA GLU A 323 -7.09 15.08 4.34
C GLU A 323 -7.61 14.46 5.63
N LYS A 324 -8.43 13.41 5.53
CA LYS A 324 -8.98 12.67 6.68
C LYS A 324 -7.92 11.78 7.37
N TYR A 325 -6.96 11.24 6.62
CA TYR A 325 -5.92 10.33 7.14
C TYR A 325 -4.48 10.83 6.86
N PRO A 326 -4.13 12.06 7.26
CA PRO A 326 -2.85 12.68 6.89
C PRO A 326 -1.64 11.94 7.48
N GLY A 327 -1.79 11.36 8.67
CA GLY A 327 -0.79 10.56 9.37
C GLY A 327 -0.86 9.05 9.16
N GLY A 328 -1.77 8.51 8.35
CA GLY A 328 -1.82 7.07 8.04
C GLY A 328 -1.99 6.12 9.24
N GLY A 329 -2.58 6.57 10.35
CA GLY A 329 -2.80 5.76 11.57
C GLY A 329 -1.75 5.88 12.67
N VAL A 330 -0.87 6.89 12.59
CA VAL A 330 0.16 7.17 13.61
C VAL A 330 -0.46 7.39 14.99
N LYS A 331 -1.55 8.14 15.09
CA LYS A 331 -2.23 8.41 16.37
C LYS A 331 -2.62 7.12 17.08
N GLU A 332 -3.37 6.25 16.41
CA GLU A 332 -3.81 4.98 16.98
C GLU A 332 -2.63 4.07 17.34
N THR A 333 -1.58 4.08 16.52
CA THR A 333 -0.36 3.32 16.78
C THR A 333 0.35 3.80 18.06
N VAL A 334 0.50 5.12 18.24
CA VAL A 334 1.13 5.69 19.44
C VAL A 334 0.28 5.42 20.69
N LEU A 335 -1.05 5.53 20.61
CA LEU A 335 -1.94 5.16 21.71
C LEU A 335 -1.77 3.69 22.12
N LYS A 336 -1.74 2.78 21.14
CA LYS A 336 -1.48 1.36 21.38
C LYS A 336 -0.10 1.14 21.99
N ALA A 337 0.94 1.80 21.49
CA ALA A 337 2.30 1.69 22.03
C ALA A 337 2.35 2.13 23.51
N LEU A 338 1.77 3.28 23.84
CA LEU A 338 1.70 3.77 25.23
C LEU A 338 0.93 2.81 26.13
N LYS A 339 -0.18 2.23 25.62
CA LYS A 339 -0.96 1.19 26.32
C LYS A 339 -0.16 -0.11 26.53
N CYS A 340 0.66 -0.52 25.56
CA CYS A 340 1.56 -1.68 25.66
C CYS A 340 2.74 -1.46 26.62
N GLY A 341 2.95 -0.24 27.13
CA GLY A 341 4.01 0.08 28.07
C GLY A 341 5.21 0.80 27.47
N TYR A 342 5.18 1.17 26.18
CA TYR A 342 6.21 2.04 25.63
C TYR A 342 6.17 3.39 26.34
N ARG A 343 7.36 3.93 26.60
CA ARG A 343 7.55 5.25 27.21
C ARG A 343 8.52 6.14 26.44
N HIS A 344 9.08 5.67 25.33
CA HIS A 344 9.90 6.48 24.43
C HIS A 344 9.22 6.55 23.06
N ILE A 345 8.87 7.76 22.62
CA ILE A 345 8.32 8.04 21.30
C ILE A 345 9.34 8.87 20.52
N ASP A 346 9.80 8.31 19.40
CA ASP A 346 10.69 9.00 18.45
C ASP A 346 9.87 9.52 17.25
N THR A 347 9.94 10.83 17.02
CA THR A 347 9.31 11.52 15.89
C THR A 347 10.30 12.49 15.24
N ALA A 348 9.87 13.21 14.21
CA ALA A 348 10.61 14.29 13.57
C ALA A 348 9.67 15.19 12.79
N THR A 349 10.00 16.48 12.66
CA THR A 349 9.26 17.42 11.80
C THR A 349 9.14 16.91 10.36
N ALA A 350 10.19 16.26 9.84
CA ALA A 350 10.22 15.71 8.49
C ALA A 350 9.22 14.55 8.25
N TYR A 351 8.68 13.93 9.30
CA TYR A 351 7.70 12.84 9.16
C TYR A 351 6.29 13.36 8.89
N GLY A 352 6.02 14.64 9.19
CA GLY A 352 4.74 15.29 8.92
C GLY A 352 3.55 14.72 9.70
N ASN A 353 3.81 14.14 10.88
CA ASN A 353 2.80 13.46 11.70
C ASN A 353 2.93 13.78 13.21
N GLU A 354 3.64 14.86 13.56
CA GLU A 354 3.83 15.28 14.96
C GLU A 354 2.51 15.66 15.64
N LYS A 355 1.53 16.16 14.88
CA LYS A 355 0.20 16.48 15.41
C LYS A 355 -0.49 15.24 15.96
N GLU A 356 -0.49 14.15 15.20
CA GLU A 356 -1.07 12.86 15.58
C GLU A 356 -0.36 12.25 16.78
N VAL A 357 0.97 12.39 16.87
CA VAL A 357 1.74 11.98 18.05
C VAL A 357 1.31 12.77 19.28
N GLY A 358 1.18 14.10 19.16
CA GLY A 358 0.74 14.97 20.25
C GLY A 358 -0.67 14.65 20.73
N GLU A 359 -1.62 14.47 19.80
CA GLU A 359 -2.97 14.03 20.10
C GLU A 359 -3.00 12.68 20.81
N ALA A 360 -2.20 11.71 20.37
CA ALA A 360 -2.10 10.40 21.01
C ALA A 360 -1.52 10.47 22.43
N ILE A 361 -0.46 11.26 22.64
CA ILE A 361 0.13 11.47 23.97
C ILE A 361 -0.93 12.05 24.92
N LYS A 362 -1.63 13.10 24.48
CA LYS A 362 -2.69 13.75 25.26
C LYS A 362 -3.85 12.81 25.57
N GLU A 363 -4.33 12.07 24.57
CA GLU A 363 -5.46 11.15 24.70
C GLU A 363 -5.10 9.89 25.52
N SER A 364 -3.83 9.48 25.55
CA SER A 364 -3.39 8.30 26.31
C SER A 364 -3.63 8.40 27.82
N GLY A 365 -3.71 9.63 28.36
CA GLY A 365 -3.80 9.88 29.79
C GLY A 365 -2.54 9.55 30.60
N VAL A 366 -1.47 9.07 29.96
CA VAL A 366 -0.19 8.81 30.63
C VAL A 366 0.45 10.15 31.04
N PRO A 367 0.92 10.31 32.30
CA PRO A 367 1.54 11.56 32.73
C PRO A 367 2.70 11.96 31.82
N ARG A 368 2.75 13.23 31.37
CA ARG A 368 3.79 13.72 30.44
C ARG A 368 5.20 13.44 30.93
N GLY A 369 5.46 13.52 32.24
CA GLY A 369 6.77 13.24 32.83
C GLY A 369 7.22 11.77 32.76
N GLU A 370 6.32 10.84 32.40
CA GLU A 370 6.64 9.43 32.18
C GLU A 370 6.96 9.11 30.71
N ILE A 371 6.66 10.02 29.77
CA ILE A 371 6.88 9.80 28.34
C ILE A 371 8.12 10.58 27.92
N PHE A 372 9.11 9.88 27.38
CA PHE A 372 10.27 10.45 26.72
C PHE A 372 9.95 10.72 25.24
N VAL A 373 9.88 11.99 24.84
CA VAL A 373 9.58 12.41 23.46
C VAL A 373 10.84 12.94 22.78
N THR A 374 11.20 12.35 21.65
CA THR A 374 12.29 12.81 20.78
C THR A 374 11.73 13.45 19.51
N THR A 375 12.19 14.65 19.15
CA THR A 375 11.98 15.23 17.80
C THR A 375 13.28 15.74 17.19
N LYS A 376 13.27 16.14 15.92
CA LYS A 376 14.48 16.39 15.13
C LYS A 376 14.37 17.64 14.27
N LEU A 377 15.39 18.49 14.33
CA LEU A 377 15.60 19.67 13.48
C LEU A 377 15.85 19.23 12.03
N ALA A 378 14.96 19.62 11.11
CA ALA A 378 15.08 19.32 9.69
C ALA A 378 16.16 20.18 9.00
N GLN A 379 16.73 19.68 7.90
CA GLN A 379 17.88 20.28 7.21
C GLN A 379 17.67 21.70 6.69
N THR A 380 16.43 22.13 6.44
CA THR A 380 16.11 23.52 6.02
C THR A 380 16.06 24.51 7.18
N TRP A 381 16.28 24.06 8.42
CA TRP A 381 16.17 24.87 9.63
C TRP A 381 17.51 25.02 10.37
N HIS A 382 18.63 24.73 9.71
CA HIS A 382 19.96 24.73 10.33
C HIS A 382 20.52 26.13 10.59
N GLU A 383 19.94 27.17 9.99
CA GLU A 383 20.31 28.55 10.30
C GLU A 383 20.09 28.83 11.79
N SER A 384 21.09 29.41 12.47
CA SER A 384 21.05 29.59 13.93
C SER A 384 19.81 30.35 14.41
N ALA A 385 19.33 31.32 13.63
CA ALA A 385 18.12 32.09 13.93
C ALA A 385 16.81 31.28 13.82
N ASP A 386 16.85 30.13 13.14
CA ASP A 386 15.68 29.31 12.83
C ASP A 386 15.48 28.12 13.77
N VAL A 387 16.53 27.70 14.48
CA VAL A 387 16.51 26.51 15.34
C VAL A 387 15.39 26.56 16.39
N GLU A 388 15.27 27.66 17.12
CA GLU A 388 14.23 27.80 18.15
C GLU A 388 12.83 27.84 17.53
N ARG A 389 12.67 28.53 16.41
CA ARG A 389 11.40 28.63 15.68
C ARG A 389 10.95 27.28 15.14
N ALA A 390 11.90 26.42 14.73
CA ALA A 390 11.62 25.05 14.32
C ALA A 390 11.09 24.20 15.47
N LEU A 391 11.73 24.30 16.64
CA LEU A 391 11.30 23.59 17.83
C LEU A 391 9.94 24.10 18.32
N ASP A 392 9.67 25.40 18.29
CA ASP A 392 8.37 25.97 18.67
C ASP A 392 7.23 25.42 17.83
N LYS A 393 7.42 25.30 16.51
CA LYS A 393 6.45 24.63 15.63
C LYS A 393 6.23 23.17 16.00
N SER A 394 7.30 22.46 16.33
CA SER A 394 7.21 21.05 16.73
C SER A 394 6.45 20.91 18.06
N LEU A 395 6.74 21.78 19.03
CA LEU A 395 6.05 21.83 20.33
C LEU A 395 4.56 22.17 20.19
N GLU A 396 4.20 23.09 19.30
CA GLU A 396 2.81 23.41 18.97
C GLU A 396 2.07 22.19 18.42
N LEU A 397 2.63 21.52 17.40
CA LEU A 397 2.03 20.33 16.80
C LEU A 397 1.91 19.19 17.82
N LEU A 398 2.97 18.94 18.60
CA LEU A 398 2.99 17.93 19.64
C LEU A 398 2.08 18.27 20.84
N GLN A 399 1.61 19.51 20.95
CA GLN A 399 0.86 20.02 22.11
C GLN A 399 1.65 19.88 23.42
N LEU A 400 2.96 20.15 23.37
CA LEU A 400 3.88 20.02 24.50
C LEU A 400 4.56 21.35 24.84
N SER A 401 4.93 21.54 26.10
CA SER A 401 5.76 22.66 26.53
C SER A 401 7.27 22.40 26.40
N TYR A 402 7.66 21.12 26.32
CA TYR A 402 9.05 20.70 26.10
C TYR A 402 9.11 19.31 25.43
N VAL A 403 10.24 19.01 24.79
CA VAL A 403 10.65 17.65 24.39
C VAL A 403 11.78 17.15 25.29
N ASP A 404 11.87 15.84 25.47
CA ASP A 404 12.93 15.24 26.28
C ASP A 404 14.25 15.24 25.53
N LEU A 405 14.21 15.08 24.21
CA LEU A 405 15.38 15.08 23.34
C LEU A 405 15.10 15.81 22.02
N TYR A 406 15.96 16.76 21.66
CA TYR A 406 15.94 17.42 20.37
C TYR A 406 17.22 17.16 19.58
N LEU A 407 17.08 16.57 18.39
CA LEU A 407 18.23 16.12 17.59
C LEU A 407 18.47 16.98 16.35
N MET A 408 19.73 17.26 16.00
CA MET A 408 20.08 17.68 14.64
C MET A 408 19.94 16.46 13.72
N HIS A 409 18.99 16.47 12.78
CA HIS A 409 18.59 15.23 12.08
C HIS A 409 19.69 14.68 11.15
N PHE A 410 20.46 15.57 10.52
CA PHE A 410 21.59 15.21 9.67
C PHE A 410 22.71 16.26 9.82
N PRO A 411 23.99 15.94 9.49
CA PRO A 411 25.10 16.88 9.56
C PRO A 411 25.22 17.80 8.33
N HIS A 412 24.14 18.07 7.62
CA HIS A 412 24.14 18.93 6.42
C HIS A 412 22.83 19.72 6.31
N ALA A 413 22.88 20.82 5.58
CA ALA A 413 21.77 21.74 5.41
C ALA A 413 21.28 21.80 3.96
N TYR A 414 19.97 22.01 3.80
CA TYR A 414 19.35 22.31 2.52
C TYR A 414 19.09 23.80 2.40
N ARG A 415 19.15 24.33 1.18
CA ARG A 415 18.75 25.70 0.92
C ARG A 415 17.25 25.86 1.18
N ALA A 416 16.93 26.73 2.13
CA ALA A 416 15.56 27.04 2.50
C ALA A 416 14.89 27.97 1.48
N GLY A 417 13.67 27.62 1.08
CA GLY A 417 12.77 28.45 0.28
C GLY A 417 11.72 29.13 1.16
N PRO A 418 10.66 29.70 0.55
CA PRO A 418 9.54 30.27 1.29
C PRO A 418 8.96 29.27 2.30
N ASN A 419 8.65 29.75 3.51
CA ASN A 419 8.16 28.94 4.64
C ASN A 419 9.10 27.81 5.09
N ASN A 420 10.41 27.92 4.83
CA ASN A 420 11.44 26.89 5.09
C ASN A 420 11.17 25.56 4.37
N SER A 421 10.50 25.64 3.21
CA SER A 421 10.44 24.54 2.24
C SER A 421 11.84 24.25 1.66
N THR A 422 12.05 23.04 1.15
CA THR A 422 13.31 22.67 0.49
C THR A 422 13.31 23.20 -0.94
N ILE A 423 14.30 24.01 -1.32
CA ILE A 423 14.54 24.31 -2.73
C ILE A 423 15.11 23.06 -3.40
N ARG A 424 14.58 22.70 -4.57
CA ARG A 424 14.97 21.49 -5.32
C ARG A 424 15.44 21.84 -6.73
N HIS A 425 16.33 21.00 -7.26
CA HIS A 425 16.69 20.98 -8.67
C HIS A 425 15.54 20.40 -9.52
N SER A 426 15.64 20.52 -10.84
CA SER A 426 14.63 20.01 -11.79
C SER A 426 14.47 18.49 -11.75
N ASP A 427 15.47 17.76 -11.27
CA ASP A 427 15.43 16.31 -11.05
C ASP A 427 14.80 15.91 -9.70
N GLY A 428 14.31 16.89 -8.92
CA GLY A 428 13.70 16.69 -7.61
C GLY A 428 14.68 16.60 -6.45
N LYS A 429 16.00 16.60 -6.67
CA LYS A 429 17.00 16.56 -5.60
C LYS A 429 17.10 17.88 -4.84
N PRO A 430 17.41 17.89 -3.54
CA PRO A 430 17.55 19.11 -2.76
C PRO A 430 18.76 19.94 -3.22
N VAL A 431 18.61 21.26 -3.20
CA VAL A 431 19.74 22.17 -3.33
C VAL A 431 20.44 22.25 -1.96
N ILE A 432 21.74 21.92 -1.94
CA ILE A 432 22.54 21.90 -0.70
C ILE A 432 23.03 23.31 -0.37
N ASP A 433 22.96 23.67 0.91
CA ASP A 433 23.69 24.83 1.42
C ASP A 433 25.07 24.39 1.93
N TYR A 434 26.09 24.52 1.09
CA TYR A 434 27.45 24.07 1.38
C TYR A 434 28.11 24.84 2.53
N THR A 435 27.81 26.13 2.68
CA THR A 435 28.39 26.95 3.74
C THR A 435 27.82 26.52 5.09
N LEU A 436 26.50 26.45 5.19
CA LEU A 436 25.84 26.04 6.42
C LEU A 436 26.10 24.55 6.75
N SER A 437 26.21 23.68 5.75
CA SER A 437 26.59 22.27 5.95
C SER A 437 27.97 22.12 6.58
N ARG A 438 28.93 22.99 6.24
CA ARG A 438 30.28 22.97 6.84
C ARG A 438 30.31 23.56 8.26
N ASP A 439 29.31 24.37 8.59
CA ASP A 439 29.21 25.08 9.87
C ASP A 439 28.05 24.59 10.76
N TYR A 440 27.79 23.28 10.77
CA TYR A 440 26.83 22.67 11.69
C TYR A 440 27.12 22.96 13.19
N CYS A 441 28.32 23.43 13.53
CA CYS A 441 28.67 23.87 14.88
C CYS A 441 27.90 25.14 15.29
N SER A 442 27.64 26.07 14.37
CA SER A 442 26.82 27.26 14.64
C SER A 442 25.35 26.90 14.86
N THR A 443 24.84 25.90 14.14
CA THR A 443 23.53 25.29 14.42
C THR A 443 23.49 24.69 15.83
N TRP A 444 24.55 23.96 16.22
CA TRP A 444 24.67 23.38 17.55
C TRP A 444 24.62 24.43 18.66
N THR A 445 25.40 25.52 18.53
CA THR A 445 25.36 26.63 19.51
C THR A 445 23.94 27.19 19.68
N ALA A 446 23.16 27.28 18.60
CA ALA A 446 21.75 27.66 18.69
C ALA A 446 20.88 26.60 19.39
N MET A 447 21.14 25.30 19.16
CA MET A 447 20.46 24.21 19.87
C MET A 447 20.74 24.22 21.37
N GLU A 448 21.94 24.62 21.82
CA GLU A 448 22.21 24.75 23.26
C GLU A 448 21.28 25.77 23.93
N THR A 449 20.92 26.84 23.22
CA THR A 449 20.04 27.88 23.75
C THR A 449 18.62 27.39 24.01
N VAL A 450 18.14 26.38 23.26
CA VAL A 450 16.79 25.81 23.50
C VAL A 450 16.75 24.97 24.78
N VAL A 451 17.90 24.46 25.23
CA VAL A 451 18.05 23.81 26.55
C VAL A 451 18.03 24.86 27.65
N ASP A 452 18.79 25.95 27.50
CA ASP A 452 18.81 27.04 28.47
C ASP A 452 17.41 27.65 28.68
N LYS A 453 16.58 27.64 27.63
CA LYS A 453 15.17 28.09 27.66
C LYS A 453 14.17 27.02 28.14
N GLY A 454 14.63 25.80 28.43
CA GLY A 454 13.80 24.68 28.91
C GLY A 454 12.84 24.08 27.87
N LYS A 455 13.00 24.40 26.58
CA LYS A 455 12.19 23.86 25.48
C LYS A 455 12.59 22.43 25.09
N ALA A 456 13.84 22.07 25.34
CA ALA A 456 14.35 20.70 25.28
C ALA A 456 15.07 20.36 26.59
N ARG A 457 14.91 19.14 27.11
CA ARG A 457 15.69 18.68 28.27
C ARG A 457 17.10 18.28 27.89
N LEU A 458 17.23 17.60 26.76
CA LEU A 458 18.49 17.16 26.17
C LEU A 458 18.54 17.56 24.70
N ILE A 459 19.76 17.75 24.21
CA ILE A 459 20.04 17.89 22.78
C ILE A 459 21.04 16.82 22.34
N GLY A 460 20.94 16.43 21.08
CA GLY A 460 21.81 15.44 20.47
C GLY A 460 21.89 15.60 18.97
N VAL A 461 22.53 14.64 18.33
CA VAL A 461 22.71 14.60 16.88
C VAL A 461 22.19 13.30 16.30
N SER A 462 22.02 13.25 14.98
CA SER A 462 21.64 12.06 14.24
C SER A 462 22.44 11.97 12.95
N ASN A 463 22.89 10.75 12.62
CA ASN A 463 23.73 10.46 11.45
C ASN A 463 25.11 11.15 11.46
N PHE A 464 25.70 11.39 12.64
CA PHE A 464 27.06 11.95 12.76
C PHE A 464 28.12 10.84 12.83
N SER A 465 29.19 11.03 12.07
CA SER A 465 30.41 10.21 12.08
C SER A 465 31.36 10.60 13.22
N ILE A 466 32.40 9.80 13.48
CA ILE A 466 33.40 10.10 14.52
C ILE A 466 34.10 11.42 14.23
N LEU A 467 34.52 11.64 12.98
CA LEU A 467 35.15 12.88 12.53
C LEU A 467 34.28 14.10 12.87
N LYS A 468 32.99 14.03 12.54
CA LYS A 468 32.06 15.14 12.75
C LYS A 468 31.78 15.38 14.23
N LEU A 469 31.65 14.31 15.03
CA LEU A 469 31.53 14.40 16.48
C LEU A 469 32.74 15.04 17.13
N ARG A 470 33.97 14.69 16.71
CA ARG A 470 35.20 15.30 17.24
C ARG A 470 35.22 16.82 17.01
N LYS A 471 34.86 17.26 15.80
CA LYS A 471 34.75 18.69 15.47
C LYS A 471 33.68 19.40 16.31
N LEU A 472 32.53 18.75 16.52
CA LEU A 472 31.45 19.29 17.34
C LEU A 472 31.86 19.43 18.81
N LEU A 473 32.41 18.37 19.40
CA LEU A 473 32.85 18.31 20.79
C LEU A 473 33.92 19.35 21.13
N ALA A 474 34.74 19.75 20.15
CA ALA A 474 35.74 20.81 20.33
C ALA A 474 35.12 22.20 20.55
N LYS A 475 33.84 22.41 20.20
CA LYS A 475 33.13 23.69 20.29
C LYS A 475 31.92 23.67 21.24
N ALA A 476 31.37 22.49 21.52
CA ALA A 476 30.16 22.33 22.32
C ALA A 476 30.39 22.72 23.79
N ARG A 477 29.55 23.62 24.31
CA ARG A 477 29.41 23.87 25.75
C ARG A 477 28.56 22.79 26.41
N ILE A 478 27.48 22.38 25.75
CA ILE A 478 26.66 21.22 26.13
C ILE A 478 27.01 20.10 25.16
N PRO A 479 27.74 19.05 25.59
CA PRO A 479 28.02 17.90 24.73
C PRO A 479 26.72 17.21 24.26
N PRO A 480 26.70 16.63 23.04
CA PRO A 480 25.52 15.90 22.57
C PRO A 480 25.24 14.72 23.50
N ALA A 481 24.02 14.65 24.06
CA ALA A 481 23.63 13.55 24.93
C ALA A 481 23.42 12.25 24.16
N VAL A 482 23.02 12.35 22.89
CA VAL A 482 22.67 11.21 22.02
C VAL A 482 23.26 11.41 20.63
N ASN A 483 23.75 10.33 20.01
CA ASN A 483 23.90 10.21 18.56
C ASN A 483 22.98 9.10 18.05
N GLN A 484 21.92 9.46 17.32
CA GLN A 484 21.01 8.50 16.73
C GLN A 484 21.49 8.07 15.34
N VAL A 485 21.78 6.79 15.13
CA VAL A 485 22.40 6.29 13.87
C VAL A 485 21.78 4.98 13.41
N GLU A 486 21.99 4.66 12.13
CA GLU A 486 21.67 3.33 11.60
C GLU A 486 22.57 2.31 12.30
N ALA A 487 21.97 1.35 12.99
CA ALA A 487 22.71 0.30 13.67
C ALA A 487 21.89 -1.00 13.69
N HIS A 488 22.50 -2.06 13.16
CA HIS A 488 21.96 -3.42 13.10
C HIS A 488 23.12 -4.39 12.80
N PRO A 489 22.96 -5.72 12.77
CA PRO A 489 24.12 -6.63 12.64
C PRO A 489 24.95 -6.47 11.36
N TYR A 490 24.35 -6.00 10.26
CA TYR A 490 25.10 -5.68 9.03
C TYR A 490 25.81 -4.31 9.06
N LEU A 491 25.56 -3.49 10.08
CA LEU A 491 26.20 -2.20 10.31
C LEU A 491 26.35 -2.01 11.82
N PRO A 492 27.29 -2.72 12.46
CA PRO A 492 27.33 -2.83 13.91
C PRO A 492 27.77 -1.54 14.59
N GLN A 493 28.36 -0.58 13.87
CA GLN A 493 28.83 0.70 14.40
C GLN A 493 29.85 0.54 15.54
N THR A 494 30.69 -0.50 15.52
CA THR A 494 31.58 -0.84 16.64
C THR A 494 32.52 0.30 17.04
N ALA A 495 33.21 0.91 16.07
CA ALA A 495 34.12 2.03 16.34
C ALA A 495 33.38 3.27 16.86
N LEU A 496 32.23 3.59 16.25
CA LEU A 496 31.40 4.72 16.66
C LEU A 496 30.82 4.52 18.05
N LEU A 497 30.36 3.31 18.39
CA LEU A 497 29.88 2.95 19.72
C LEU A 497 30.96 3.19 20.77
N HIS A 498 32.16 2.64 20.56
CA HIS A 498 33.28 2.87 21.49
C HIS A 498 33.62 4.35 21.64
N PHE A 499 33.66 5.10 20.53
CA PHE A 499 33.91 6.54 20.59
C PHE A 499 32.85 7.27 21.41
N CYS A 500 31.56 7.04 21.10
CA CYS A 500 30.44 7.66 21.79
C CYS A 500 30.41 7.31 23.28
N THR A 501 30.58 6.04 23.65
CA THR A 501 30.65 5.59 25.05
C THR A 501 31.77 6.29 25.81
N ASN A 502 32.96 6.41 25.23
CA ASN A 502 34.10 7.08 25.87
C ASN A 502 33.90 8.59 26.07
N HIS A 503 32.97 9.21 25.34
CA HIS A 503 32.65 10.63 25.45
C HIS A 503 31.30 10.88 26.16
N GLY A 504 30.69 9.85 26.76
CA GLY A 504 29.40 9.98 27.44
C GLY A 504 28.22 10.28 26.50
N ILE A 505 28.35 9.94 25.21
CA ILE A 505 27.31 10.10 24.20
C ILE A 505 26.56 8.77 24.07
N HIS A 506 25.26 8.77 24.32
CA HIS A 506 24.43 7.58 24.17
C HIS A 506 24.13 7.30 22.70
N ILE A 507 24.08 6.02 22.30
CA ILE A 507 23.63 5.66 20.94
C ILE A 507 22.18 5.18 20.97
N THR A 508 21.39 5.73 20.04
CA THR A 508 20.06 5.21 19.71
C THR A 508 20.07 4.66 18.29
N ALA A 509 19.74 3.39 18.12
CA ALA A 509 19.64 2.73 16.83
C ALA A 509 18.32 3.08 16.13
N HIS A 510 18.41 3.83 15.04
CA HIS A 510 17.35 3.84 14.02
C HIS A 510 17.56 2.65 13.06
N GLN A 511 16.46 2.24 12.39
CA GLN A 511 16.41 1.01 11.58
C GLN A 511 17.00 -0.25 12.27
N PRO A 512 16.67 -0.53 13.55
CA PRO A 512 17.35 -1.59 14.31
C PRO A 512 17.12 -3.01 13.77
N LEU A 513 16.07 -3.20 12.97
CA LEU A 513 15.74 -4.48 12.31
C LEU A 513 16.30 -4.57 10.87
N GLY A 514 17.11 -3.58 10.48
CA GLY A 514 17.34 -3.21 9.09
C GLY A 514 16.09 -2.61 8.45
N GLY A 515 16.13 -2.45 7.13
CA GLY A 515 14.93 -2.12 6.36
C GLY A 515 15.20 -1.23 5.15
N LYS A 516 14.14 -0.97 4.40
CA LYS A 516 14.13 -0.04 3.27
C LYS A 516 13.95 1.39 3.82
N PRO A 517 14.98 2.25 3.84
CA PRO A 517 14.80 3.67 4.14
C PRO A 517 13.91 4.33 3.08
N VAL A 518 13.73 5.65 3.19
CA VAL A 518 12.98 6.42 2.18
C VAL A 518 13.53 6.10 0.78
N ALA A 519 12.66 5.88 -0.20
CA ALA A 519 13.03 5.40 -1.54
C ALA A 519 14.16 6.22 -2.20
N ALA A 520 14.26 7.51 -1.88
CA ALA A 520 15.29 8.42 -2.36
C ALA A 520 16.73 8.10 -1.87
N VAL A 521 16.88 7.29 -0.82
CA VAL A 521 18.15 7.03 -0.10
C VAL A 521 18.32 5.55 0.24
N ASN A 522 18.08 4.67 -0.74
CA ASN A 522 18.05 3.22 -0.55
C ASN A 522 18.86 2.45 -1.62
N PRO A 523 20.20 2.63 -1.70
CA PRO A 523 21.00 1.97 -2.74
C PRO A 523 21.08 0.44 -2.59
N ASN A 524 20.74 -0.09 -1.41
CA ASN A 524 20.78 -1.52 -1.10
C ASN A 524 19.37 -2.12 -0.96
N ALA A 525 18.37 -1.56 -1.65
CA ALA A 525 16.97 -1.97 -1.56
C ALA A 525 16.71 -3.45 -1.84
N ASP A 526 17.54 -4.06 -2.69
CA ASP A 526 17.44 -5.45 -3.13
C ASP A 526 18.12 -6.43 -2.18
N ARG A 527 18.94 -5.94 -1.23
CA ARG A 527 19.62 -6.79 -0.26
C ARG A 527 18.67 -7.10 0.91
N PRO A 528 18.37 -8.38 1.20
CA PRO A 528 17.53 -8.73 2.34
C PRO A 528 18.14 -8.25 3.66
N GLY A 529 17.31 -7.64 4.51
CA GLY A 529 17.70 -7.18 5.85
C GLY A 529 18.14 -8.31 6.79
N PRO A 530 18.79 -7.97 7.92
CA PRO A 530 19.22 -8.96 8.93
C PRO A 530 18.05 -9.73 9.56
N LEU A 531 16.81 -9.22 9.44
CA LEU A 531 15.60 -9.93 9.85
C LEU A 531 15.40 -11.28 9.14
N TYR A 532 15.94 -11.41 7.93
CA TYR A 532 15.84 -12.62 7.10
C TYR A 532 17.15 -13.42 7.05
N ASP A 533 18.14 -13.06 7.87
CA ASP A 533 19.41 -13.77 7.88
C ASP A 533 19.24 -15.17 8.53
N PRO A 534 19.78 -16.24 7.93
CA PRO A 534 19.66 -17.59 8.46
C PRO A 534 20.36 -17.77 9.82
N ASP A 535 21.45 -17.05 10.10
CA ASP A 535 22.15 -17.12 11.39
C ASP A 535 21.28 -16.51 12.49
N ILE A 536 20.61 -15.39 12.20
CA ILE A 536 19.64 -14.76 13.11
C ILE A 536 18.45 -15.69 13.34
N THR A 537 17.95 -16.34 12.28
CA THR A 537 16.85 -17.31 12.38
C THR A 537 17.22 -18.51 13.25
N ALA A 538 18.45 -19.02 13.13
CA ALA A 538 18.95 -20.12 13.95
C ALA A 538 19.04 -19.73 15.44
N ILE A 539 19.55 -18.54 15.75
CA ILE A 539 19.60 -18.01 17.13
C ILE A 539 18.19 -17.78 17.67
N ALA A 540 17.28 -17.24 16.85
CA ALA A 540 15.88 -17.04 17.23
C ALA A 540 15.20 -18.36 17.62
N THR A 541 15.44 -19.42 16.83
CA THR A 541 14.94 -20.77 17.12
C THR A 541 15.55 -21.34 18.40
N LYS A 542 16.88 -21.21 18.59
CA LYS A 542 17.57 -21.64 19.82
C LYS A 542 16.93 -21.06 21.09
N HIS A 543 16.53 -19.78 21.04
CA HIS A 543 15.98 -19.06 22.20
C HIS A 543 14.46 -19.04 22.29
N ASN A 544 13.75 -19.64 21.32
CA ASN A 544 12.31 -19.50 21.15
C ASN A 544 11.86 -18.02 21.16
N LEU A 545 12.59 -17.21 20.38
CA LEU A 545 12.33 -15.79 20.12
C LEU A 545 12.06 -15.60 18.63
N SER A 546 11.52 -14.43 18.27
CA SER A 546 11.51 -14.03 16.87
C SER A 546 12.87 -13.46 16.43
N PRO A 547 13.18 -13.45 15.12
CA PRO A 547 14.33 -12.72 14.60
C PRO A 547 14.37 -11.26 15.04
N ALA A 548 13.22 -10.58 15.10
CA ALA A 548 13.15 -9.19 15.56
C ALA A 548 13.60 -9.05 17.02
N GLN A 549 13.13 -9.92 17.91
CA GLN A 549 13.53 -9.90 19.32
C GLN A 549 15.02 -10.15 19.51
N VAL A 550 15.63 -11.06 18.73
CA VAL A 550 17.08 -11.31 18.75
C VAL A 550 17.87 -10.05 18.38
N LEU A 551 17.48 -9.39 17.28
CA LEU A 551 18.15 -8.17 16.81
C LEU A 551 18.07 -7.03 17.83
N LEU A 552 16.89 -6.82 18.42
CA LEU A 552 16.66 -5.77 19.42
C LEU A 552 17.41 -6.08 20.73
N ALA A 553 17.37 -7.33 21.20
CA ALA A 553 18.10 -7.76 22.39
C ALA A 553 19.62 -7.58 22.25
N TRP A 554 20.17 -7.91 21.07
CA TRP A 554 21.58 -7.70 20.77
C TRP A 554 21.98 -6.22 20.86
N LEU A 555 21.21 -5.29 20.28
CA LEU A 555 21.47 -3.85 20.41
C LEU A 555 21.41 -3.38 21.87
N LEU A 556 20.36 -3.75 22.60
CA LEU A 556 20.18 -3.37 24.00
C LEU A 556 21.32 -3.88 24.89
N GLN A 557 21.79 -5.11 24.68
CA GLN A 557 22.92 -5.69 25.44
C GLN A 557 24.25 -4.98 25.16
N ARG A 558 24.36 -4.26 24.04
CA ARG A 558 25.51 -3.40 23.72
C ARG A 558 25.35 -1.99 24.29
N GLY A 559 24.31 -1.73 25.08
CA GLY A 559 24.01 -0.42 25.65
C GLY A 559 23.39 0.56 24.65
N ILE A 560 22.82 0.08 23.54
CA ILE A 560 22.21 0.91 22.50
C ILE A 560 20.69 0.90 22.67
N SER A 561 20.05 2.07 22.78
CA SER A 561 18.59 2.16 22.75
C SER A 561 18.05 1.85 21.35
N VAL A 562 16.86 1.26 21.25
CA VAL A 562 16.26 0.87 19.97
C VAL A 562 14.90 1.55 19.76
N ILE A 563 14.62 1.97 18.53
CA ILE A 563 13.34 2.59 18.14
C ILE A 563 12.70 1.84 16.94
N PRO A 564 12.31 0.56 17.09
CA PRO A 564 11.72 -0.22 16.00
C PRO A 564 10.36 0.34 15.59
N LYS A 565 10.21 0.68 14.31
CA LYS A 565 8.94 1.17 13.76
C LYS A 565 8.00 0.00 13.46
N THR A 566 6.77 0.08 13.94
CA THR A 566 5.65 -0.80 13.55
C THR A 566 4.33 -0.04 13.62
N VAL A 567 3.34 -0.46 12.85
CA VAL A 567 1.93 -0.06 13.02
C VAL A 567 1.04 -1.23 13.43
N HIS A 568 1.63 -2.41 13.65
CA HIS A 568 0.95 -3.62 14.08
C HIS A 568 1.09 -3.78 15.59
N GLU A 569 -0.03 -3.96 16.30
CA GLU A 569 -0.04 -4.11 17.76
C GLU A 569 0.67 -5.39 18.23
N SER A 570 0.49 -6.50 17.50
CA SER A 570 1.19 -7.76 17.79
C SER A 570 2.71 -7.56 17.82
N ARG A 571 3.26 -6.79 16.88
CA ARG A 571 4.69 -6.46 16.83
C ARG A 571 5.10 -5.48 17.93
N LEU A 572 4.23 -4.59 18.40
CA LEU A 572 4.51 -3.76 19.58
C LEU A 572 4.71 -4.63 20.81
N VAL A 573 3.82 -5.59 21.03
CA VAL A 573 3.92 -6.54 22.16
C VAL A 573 5.16 -7.43 22.02
N GLU A 574 5.39 -7.98 20.83
CA GLU A 574 6.57 -8.81 20.51
C GLU A 574 7.88 -8.06 20.78
N ASN A 575 8.01 -6.83 20.28
CA ASN A 575 9.21 -6.02 20.42
C ASN A 575 9.49 -5.56 21.86
N MET A 576 8.48 -5.60 22.76
CA MET A 576 8.66 -5.36 24.19
C MET A 576 9.06 -6.62 24.97
N ALA A 577 8.68 -7.81 24.49
CA ALA A 577 8.92 -9.08 25.15
C ALA A 577 10.36 -9.61 24.93
N LEU A 578 11.36 -8.79 25.23
CA LEU A 578 12.77 -9.08 24.97
C LEU A 578 13.40 -9.94 26.09
N ARG A 579 14.38 -10.75 25.70
CA ARG A 579 15.19 -11.58 26.61
C ARG A 579 16.67 -11.38 26.33
N ARG A 580 17.49 -11.56 27.36
CA ARG A 580 18.95 -11.52 27.23
C ARG A 580 19.43 -12.77 26.47
N LEU A 581 20.29 -12.55 25.47
CA LEU A 581 21.01 -13.55 24.70
C LEU A 581 22.32 -13.94 25.39
N ASP A 582 22.79 -15.15 25.10
CA ASP A 582 24.09 -15.66 25.57
C ASP A 582 25.25 -14.87 24.96
N GLU A 583 26.39 -14.84 25.64
CA GLU A 583 27.59 -14.14 25.16
C GLU A 583 28.06 -14.66 23.80
N GLU A 584 28.00 -15.98 23.57
CA GLU A 584 28.36 -16.61 22.30
C GLU A 584 27.49 -16.09 21.15
N ASP A 585 26.19 -15.92 21.37
CA ASP A 585 25.27 -15.41 20.35
C ASP A 585 25.51 -13.93 20.08
N ILE A 586 25.81 -13.14 21.13
CA ILE A 586 26.20 -11.73 20.96
C ILE A 586 27.46 -11.60 20.10
N VAL A 587 28.47 -12.44 20.34
CA VAL A 587 29.70 -12.47 19.53
C VAL A 587 29.38 -12.91 18.10
N ALA A 588 28.57 -13.96 17.92
CA ALA A 588 28.18 -14.46 16.61
C ALA A 588 27.48 -13.38 15.76
N ILE A 589 26.52 -12.66 16.36
CA ILE A 589 25.77 -11.58 15.70
C ILE A 589 26.70 -10.40 15.38
N THR A 590 27.56 -10.01 16.32
CA THR A 590 28.49 -8.86 16.12
C THR A 590 29.45 -9.09 14.96
N GLY A 591 29.92 -10.32 14.76
CA GLY A 591 30.80 -10.68 13.65
C GLY A 591 30.10 -10.84 12.29
N LEU A 592 28.79 -10.64 12.17
CA LEU A 592 28.06 -10.84 10.90
C LEU A 592 28.55 -9.92 9.79
N ALA A 593 28.71 -8.62 10.06
CA ALA A 593 29.18 -7.66 9.07
C ALA A 593 30.60 -8.00 8.57
N GLU A 594 31.49 -8.48 9.44
CA GLU A 594 32.84 -8.90 9.03
C GLU A 594 32.81 -10.14 8.12
N ARG A 595 31.92 -11.10 8.41
CA ARG A 595 31.79 -12.34 7.62
C ARG A 595 31.05 -12.14 6.29
N LYS A 596 30.03 -11.27 6.27
CA LYS A 596 29.07 -11.13 5.14
C LYS A 596 29.19 -9.79 4.40
N GLY A 597 30.07 -8.91 4.86
CA GLY A 597 30.22 -7.55 4.36
C GLY A 597 29.25 -6.57 5.03
N GLU A 598 29.74 -5.37 5.32
CA GLU A 598 28.96 -4.28 5.89
C GLU A 598 27.91 -3.77 4.88
N VAL A 599 26.72 -3.42 5.38
CA VAL A 599 25.61 -2.88 4.60
C VAL A 599 25.04 -1.68 5.30
N ARG A 600 25.07 -0.54 4.64
CA ARG A 600 24.30 0.65 5.01
C ARG A 600 23.09 0.75 4.09
N TYR A 601 21.90 0.69 4.66
CA TYR A 601 20.67 0.92 3.92
C TYR A 601 20.43 2.41 3.72
N LEU A 602 20.63 3.24 4.75
CA LEU A 602 20.47 4.70 4.66
C LEU A 602 21.77 5.36 4.18
N ASP A 603 21.95 5.45 2.87
CA ASP A 603 23.05 6.19 2.25
C ASP A 603 22.49 7.34 1.38
N PRO A 604 22.66 8.60 1.83
CA PRO A 604 22.15 9.75 1.11
C PRO A 604 23.07 10.25 0.00
N ARG A 605 24.22 9.63 -0.27
CA ARG A 605 25.24 10.15 -1.20
C ARG A 605 24.71 10.47 -2.59
N GLY A 606 23.90 9.57 -3.17
CA GLY A 606 23.26 9.80 -4.47
C GLY A 606 22.20 10.92 -4.45
N HIS A 607 21.64 11.21 -3.28
CA HIS A 607 20.61 12.22 -3.05
C HIS A 607 21.20 13.62 -2.80
N VAL A 608 22.28 13.71 -2.01
CA VAL A 608 22.90 14.99 -1.62
C VAL A 608 24.17 15.34 -2.38
N GLY A 609 24.78 14.38 -3.10
CA GLY A 609 25.94 14.60 -3.95
C GLY A 609 27.31 14.46 -3.27
N PHE A 610 27.36 14.06 -2.00
CA PHE A 610 28.58 13.83 -1.22
C PHE A 610 28.36 12.80 -0.11
N ASP A 611 29.44 12.24 0.42
CA ASP A 611 29.39 11.22 1.47
C ASP A 611 29.36 11.85 2.87
N ILE A 612 28.19 11.85 3.51
CA ILE A 612 28.06 12.41 4.87
C ILE A 612 28.77 11.56 5.93
N PHE A 613 29.18 10.33 5.59
CA PHE A 613 29.83 9.37 6.49
C PHE A 613 31.34 9.22 6.23
N ASP A 614 31.95 10.05 5.36
CA ASP A 614 33.40 9.99 5.15
C ASP A 614 34.14 10.37 6.45
N GLU A 615 34.98 9.45 6.92
CA GLU A 615 35.79 9.61 8.15
C GLU A 615 37.18 10.22 7.87
N ARG A 616 37.54 10.41 6.60
CA ARG A 616 38.82 11.00 6.18
C ARG A 616 38.68 12.50 5.98
N VAL A 617 37.53 12.95 5.48
CA VAL A 617 37.28 14.37 5.18
C VAL A 617 35.88 14.78 5.62
N ASP A 618 35.78 15.97 6.22
CA ASP A 618 34.51 16.53 6.68
C ASP A 618 33.71 17.13 5.51
N GLU A 619 33.07 16.26 4.74
CA GLU A 619 32.24 16.64 3.60
C GLU A 619 31.01 17.47 4.03
N PRO A 620 30.57 18.46 3.21
CA PRO A 620 31.06 18.71 1.86
C PRO A 620 32.35 19.55 1.78
N VAL A 621 33.28 19.18 0.88
CA VAL A 621 34.53 19.92 0.59
C VAL A 621 34.37 20.98 -0.52
N GLU A 622 35.27 21.98 -0.56
CA GLU A 622 35.34 22.93 -1.69
C GLU A 622 35.92 22.27 -2.95
N GLY A 623 35.53 22.78 -4.13
CA GLY A 623 35.81 22.16 -5.43
C GLY A 623 37.28 22.02 -5.83
N GLU A 624 38.23 22.51 -5.03
CA GLU A 624 39.68 22.37 -5.27
C GLU A 624 40.33 21.18 -4.53
N ASP A 625 39.65 20.54 -3.57
CA ASP A 625 40.20 19.41 -2.78
C ASP A 625 39.96 18.02 -3.40
N ARG A 626 39.53 17.96 -4.68
CA ARG A 626 39.23 16.69 -5.38
C ARG A 626 40.35 16.20 -6.32
N THR A 627 41.54 16.81 -6.28
CA THR A 627 42.70 16.39 -7.11
C THR A 627 43.60 15.37 -6.43
#